data_AF-A0A8D8PXX5-F1
#
_entry.id   AF-A0A8D8PXX5-F1
#
_cell.length_a   1.000
_cell.length_b   1.000
_cell.length_c   1.000
_cell.angle_alpha   90.00
_cell.angle_beta   90.00
_cell.angle_gamma   90.00
#
_symmetry.space_group_name_H-M   'P 1'
#
loop_
_entity.id
_entity.type
_entity.pdbx_description
1 polymer ?
#
loop_
_entity_poly.entity_id
_entity_poly.type
_entity_poly.pdbx_seq_one_letter_code
_entity_poly.pdbx_strand_id
1 'polypeptide(L)'
;TIPETVKGSVITHLVYTHESVNGYLVEYMLLLKRHHYITPKHYLIFIENFLDLLNEKLQSYEDQSVRLRKGMAKLTDAQAELILLNQQLDAQKLVVNAKTEACEKLLAEINEAKTRASEQKKKVGEKSKEVEIQRQSQNRS
;
A
#
# COMPACT_ATOMS: atom_id res chain seq x y z
N THR A 1 -18.91 4.77 -29.48
CA THR A 1 -19.33 5.29 -30.80
C THR A 1 -18.33 6.30 -31.30
N ILE A 2 -18.00 6.26 -32.60
CA ILE A 2 -17.05 7.20 -33.22
C ILE A 2 -17.65 8.61 -33.17
N PRO A 3 -16.94 9.63 -32.67
CA PRO A 3 -17.41 11.01 -32.68
C PRO A 3 -17.64 11.53 -34.11
N GLU A 4 -18.73 12.27 -34.33
CA GLU A 4 -19.08 12.76 -35.68
C GLU A 4 -18.00 13.67 -36.27
N THR A 5 -17.23 14.35 -35.42
CA THR A 5 -16.10 15.21 -35.81
C THR A 5 -14.98 14.47 -36.52
N VAL A 6 -14.73 13.20 -36.19
CA VAL A 6 -13.63 12.40 -36.76
C VAL A 6 -14.12 11.33 -37.74
N LYS A 7 -15.42 11.03 -37.72
CA LYS A 7 -16.04 9.97 -38.52
C LYS A 7 -15.76 10.12 -40.02
N GLY A 8 -15.82 11.33 -40.56
CA GLY A 8 -15.49 11.58 -41.97
C GLY A 8 -14.05 11.16 -42.31
N SER A 9 -13.08 11.51 -41.46
CA SER A 9 -11.68 11.10 -41.63
C SER A 9 -11.49 9.59 -41.54
N VAL A 10 -12.23 8.92 -40.64
CA VAL A 10 -12.17 7.47 -40.49
C VAL A 10 -12.71 6.78 -41.74
N ILE A 11 -13.85 7.23 -42.28
CA ILE A 11 -14.44 6.68 -43.50
C ILE A 11 -13.47 6.85 -44.67
N THR A 12 -12.91 8.05 -44.87
CA THR A 12 -11.92 8.31 -45.94
C THR A 12 -10.72 7.38 -45.82
N HIS A 13 -10.22 7.14 -44.60
CA HIS A 13 -9.09 6.23 -44.38
C HIS A 13 -9.45 4.77 -44.69
N LEU A 14 -10.64 4.30 -44.30
CA LEU A 14 -11.09 2.94 -44.60
C LEU A 14 -11.20 2.70 -46.11
N VAL A 15 -11.73 3.68 -46.87
CA VAL A 15 -11.79 3.62 -48.33
C VAL A 15 -10.37 3.56 -48.91
N TYR A 16 -9.51 4.49 -48.53
CA TYR A 16 -8.13 4.55 -49.00
C TYR A 16 -7.36 3.24 -48.75
N THR A 17 -7.45 2.69 -47.54
CA THR A 17 -6.77 1.45 -47.18
C THR A 17 -7.26 0.29 -48.04
N HIS A 18 -8.58 0.14 -48.26
CA HIS A 18 -9.10 -0.91 -49.12
C HIS A 18 -8.67 -0.74 -50.59
N GLU A 19 -8.69 0.48 -51.11
CA GLU A 19 -8.25 0.77 -52.48
C GLU A 19 -6.75 0.53 -52.69
N SER A 20 -5.93 0.80 -51.67
CA SER A 20 -4.48 0.58 -51.71
C SER A 20 -4.11 -0.89 -51.98
N VAL A 21 -4.99 -1.83 -51.58
CA VAL A 21 -4.79 -3.26 -51.82
C VAL A 21 -4.68 -3.57 -53.30
N ASN A 22 -5.38 -2.83 -54.16
CA ASN A 22 -5.29 -3.02 -55.61
C ASN A 22 -3.87 -2.83 -56.14
N GLY A 23 -3.11 -1.87 -55.59
CA GLY A 23 -1.70 -1.68 -55.92
C GLY A 23 -0.86 -2.90 -55.54
N TYR A 24 -1.05 -3.42 -54.32
CA TYR A 24 -0.35 -4.61 -53.86
C TYR A 24 -0.72 -5.87 -54.66
N LEU A 25 -1.96 -6.01 -55.15
CA LEU A 25 -2.35 -7.13 -56.02
C LEU A 25 -1.56 -7.14 -57.33
N VAL A 26 -1.32 -5.97 -57.91
CA VAL A 26 -0.49 -5.82 -59.13
C VAL A 26 0.96 -6.22 -58.85
N GLU A 27 1.53 -5.73 -57.75
CA GLU A 27 2.89 -6.11 -57.33
C GLU A 27 2.99 -7.62 -57.11
N TYR A 28 2.03 -8.21 -56.41
CA TYR A 28 2.01 -9.64 -56.11
C TYR A 28 1.93 -10.49 -57.38
N MET A 29 1.14 -10.05 -58.37
CA MET A 29 1.10 -10.69 -59.68
C MET A 29 2.46 -10.62 -60.39
N LEU A 30 3.14 -9.47 -60.34
CA LEU A 30 4.43 -9.29 -61.00
C LEU A 30 5.51 -10.19 -60.40
N LEU A 31 5.60 -10.23 -59.07
CA LEU A 31 6.63 -10.96 -58.32
C LEU A 31 6.38 -12.47 -58.28
N LEU A 32 5.16 -12.89 -57.96
CA LEU A 32 4.84 -14.28 -57.63
C LEU A 32 4.03 -15.00 -58.71
N LYS A 33 3.66 -14.29 -59.78
CA LYS A 33 2.85 -14.82 -60.91
C LYS A 33 1.54 -15.45 -60.46
N ARG A 34 0.96 -14.96 -59.35
CA ARG A 34 -0.32 -15.42 -58.80
C ARG A 34 -1.35 -14.29 -58.88
N HIS A 35 -2.54 -14.62 -59.40
CA HIS A 35 -3.67 -13.72 -59.42
C HIS A 35 -4.43 -13.79 -58.10
N HIS A 36 -4.58 -12.65 -57.43
CA HIS A 36 -5.43 -12.48 -56.27
C HIS A 36 -6.49 -11.43 -56.60
N TYR A 37 -7.69 -11.61 -56.07
CA TYR A 37 -8.83 -10.74 -56.34
C TYR A 37 -9.41 -10.24 -55.03
N ILE A 38 -9.60 -8.94 -54.95
CA ILE A 38 -10.41 -8.31 -53.91
C ILE A 38 -11.78 -7.99 -54.49
N THR A 39 -12.81 -8.12 -53.67
CA THR A 39 -14.21 -7.93 -54.08
C THR A 39 -14.91 -7.05 -53.06
N PRO A 40 -16.06 -6.44 -53.39
CA PRO A 40 -16.81 -5.64 -52.42
C PRO A 40 -17.15 -6.41 -51.13
N LYS A 41 -17.30 -7.75 -51.20
CA LYS A 41 -17.49 -8.60 -50.01
C LYS A 41 -16.31 -8.51 -49.04
N HIS A 42 -15.07 -8.44 -49.54
CA HIS A 42 -13.89 -8.28 -48.70
C HIS A 42 -13.89 -6.93 -47.98
N TYR A 43 -14.40 -5.87 -48.62
CA TYR A 43 -14.53 -4.56 -47.98
C TYR A 43 -15.53 -4.57 -46.83
N LEU A 44 -16.67 -5.25 -46.99
CA LEU A 44 -17.66 -5.38 -45.92
C LEU A 44 -17.09 -6.12 -44.71
N ILE A 45 -16.39 -7.24 -44.94
CA ILE A 45 -15.69 -8.00 -43.88
C ILE A 45 -14.62 -7.13 -43.21
N PHE A 46 -13.89 -6.32 -43.98
CA PHE A 46 -12.90 -5.39 -43.43
C PHE A 46 -13.54 -4.36 -42.50
N ILE A 47 -14.67 -3.75 -42.89
CA ILE A 47 -15.39 -2.79 -42.06
C ILE A 47 -15.89 -3.46 -40.77
N GLU A 48 -16.48 -4.65 -40.86
CA GLU A 48 -16.95 -5.42 -39.71
C GLU A 48 -15.81 -5.66 -38.72
N ASN A 49 -14.69 -6.23 -39.20
CA ASN A 49 -13.50 -6.48 -38.37
C ASN A 49 -12.93 -5.20 -37.76
N PHE A 50 -12.91 -4.10 -38.51
CA PHE A 50 -12.46 -2.81 -37.99
C PHE A 50 -13.35 -2.31 -36.85
N LEU A 51 -14.66 -2.41 -36.99
CA LEU A 51 -15.62 -2.00 -35.96
C LEU A 51 -15.50 -2.88 -34.71
N ASP A 52 -15.34 -4.19 -34.88
CA ASP A 52 -15.14 -5.12 -33.78
C ASP A 52 -13.86 -4.80 -33.01
N LEU A 53 -12.73 -4.62 -33.72
CA LEU A 53 -11.46 -4.25 -33.12
C LEU A 53 -11.56 -2.89 -32.41
N LEU A 54 -12.23 -1.91 -33.02
CA LEU A 54 -12.43 -0.60 -32.42
C LEU A 54 -13.20 -0.71 -31.10
N ASN A 55 -14.27 -1.50 -31.07
CA ASN A 55 -15.05 -1.72 -29.85
C ASN A 55 -14.22 -2.42 -28.77
N GLU A 56 -13.46 -3.45 -29.13
CA GLU A 56 -12.55 -4.13 -28.21
C GLU A 56 -11.54 -3.15 -27.59
N LYS A 57 -10.92 -2.30 -28.40
CA LYS A 57 -9.95 -1.32 -27.90
C LYS A 57 -10.61 -0.26 -27.02
N LEU A 58 -11.78 0.25 -27.41
CA LEU A 58 -12.52 1.21 -26.59
C LEU A 58 -12.89 0.62 -25.23
N GLN A 59 -13.37 -0.62 -25.19
CA GLN A 59 -13.67 -1.32 -23.95
C GLN A 59 -12.41 -1.51 -23.09
N SER A 60 -11.31 -1.94 -23.71
CA SER A 60 -10.02 -2.09 -23.01
C SER A 60 -9.54 -0.77 -22.39
N TYR A 61 -9.71 0.36 -23.09
CA TYR A 61 -9.35 1.67 -22.55
C TYR A 61 -10.27 2.09 -21.39
N GLU A 62 -11.57 1.81 -21.49
CA GLU A 62 -12.50 2.11 -20.39
C GLU A 62 -12.16 1.28 -19.15
N ASP A 63 -11.91 -0.02 -19.31
CA ASP A 63 -11.50 -0.91 -18.21
C ASP A 63 -10.21 -0.43 -17.54
N GLN A 64 -9.24 0.03 -18.34
CA GLN A 64 -8.01 0.63 -17.84
C GLN A 64 -8.25 1.93 -17.07
N SER A 65 -9.12 2.79 -17.58
CA SER A 65 -9.51 4.03 -16.94
C SER A 65 -10.22 3.78 -15.61
N VAL A 66 -11.17 2.85 -15.57
CA VAL A 66 -11.87 2.42 -14.35
C VAL A 66 -10.89 1.87 -13.32
N ARG A 67 -9.98 0.98 -13.73
CA ARG A 67 -8.96 0.42 -12.83
C ARG A 67 -8.07 1.53 -12.25
N LEU A 68 -7.63 2.49 -13.07
CA LEU A 68 -6.81 3.60 -12.63
C LEU A 68 -7.56 4.48 -11.63
N ARG A 69 -8.79 4.87 -11.93
CA ARG A 69 -9.64 5.67 -11.01
C ARG A 69 -9.82 4.96 -9.67
N LYS A 70 -10.11 3.65 -9.67
CA LYS A 70 -10.21 2.84 -8.44
C LYS A 70 -8.89 2.80 -7.67
N GLY A 71 -7.76 2.67 -8.36
CA GLY A 71 -6.43 2.71 -7.74
C GLY A 71 -6.15 4.06 -7.06
N MET A 72 -6.45 5.16 -7.75
CA MET A 72 -6.28 6.51 -7.20
C MET A 72 -7.16 6.76 -5.97
N ALA A 73 -8.41 6.29 -5.99
CA ALA A 73 -9.31 6.38 -4.83
C ALA A 73 -8.71 5.65 -3.63
N LYS A 74 -8.26 4.40 -3.81
CA LYS A 74 -7.62 3.63 -2.74
C LYS A 74 -6.37 4.29 -2.16
N LEU A 75 -5.55 4.93 -3.01
CA LEU A 75 -4.37 5.66 -2.52
C LEU A 75 -4.77 6.88 -1.67
N THR A 76 -5.83 7.56 -2.06
CA THR A 76 -6.37 8.70 -1.31
C THR A 76 -6.92 8.25 0.05
N ASP A 77 -7.66 7.13 0.07
CA ASP A 77 -8.18 6.54 1.31
C ASP A 77 -7.04 6.11 2.24
N ALA A 78 -6.03 5.42 1.70
CA ALA A 78 -4.86 5.00 2.47
C ALA A 78 -4.07 6.19 3.03
N GLN A 79 -3.97 7.30 2.28
CA GLN A 79 -3.35 8.52 2.77
C GLN A 79 -4.12 9.11 3.96
N ALA A 80 -5.46 9.13 3.91
CA ALA A 80 -6.29 9.59 5.01
C ALA A 80 -6.15 8.69 6.25
N GLU A 81 -6.11 7.36 6.06
CA GLU A 81 -5.90 6.39 7.13
C GLU A 81 -4.52 6.57 7.80
N LEU A 82 -3.48 6.83 7.01
CA LEU A 82 -2.12 7.08 7.50
C LEU A 82 -2.07 8.32 8.40
N ILE A 83 -2.76 9.40 8.01
CA ILE A 83 -2.86 10.62 8.83
C ILE A 83 -3.50 10.30 10.18
N LEU A 84 -4.61 9.56 10.19
CA LEU A 84 -5.31 9.17 11.42
C LEU A 84 -4.44 8.27 12.31
N LEU A 85 -3.74 7.30 11.71
CA LEU A 85 -2.86 6.38 12.44
C LEU A 85 -1.68 7.13 13.08
N ASN A 86 -1.08 8.10 12.38
CA ASN A 86 -0.02 8.93 12.94
C ASN A 86 -0.50 9.75 14.15
N GLN A 87 -1.70 10.33 14.08
CA GLN A 87 -2.28 11.05 15.21
C GLN A 87 -2.49 10.14 16.43
N GLN A 88 -3.00 8.92 16.20
CA GLN A 88 -3.16 7.93 17.27
C GLN A 88 -1.82 7.51 17.86
N LEU A 89 -0.82 7.30 17.02
CA LEU A 89 0.53 6.92 17.42
C LEU A 89 1.16 7.98 18.33
N ASP A 90 1.03 9.25 17.97
CA ASP A 90 1.58 10.36 18.77
C ASP A 90 0.87 10.49 20.12
N ALA A 91 -0.46 10.32 20.15
CA ALA A 91 -1.20 10.28 21.41
C ALA A 91 -0.76 9.10 22.30
N GLN A 92 -0.54 7.92 21.72
CA GLN A 92 -0.09 6.73 22.45
C GLN A 92 1.33 6.90 23.02
N LYS A 93 2.25 7.55 22.28
CA LYS A 93 3.60 7.84 22.79
C LYS A 93 3.56 8.65 24.08
N LEU A 94 2.70 9.67 24.16
CA LEU A 94 2.55 10.46 25.38
C LEU A 94 2.08 9.62 26.57
N VAL A 95 1.08 8.76 26.35
CA VAL A 95 0.56 7.86 27.38
C VAL A 95 1.63 6.87 27.84
N VAL A 96 2.40 6.30 26.92
CA VAL A 96 3.49 5.37 27.25
C VAL A 96 4.56 6.09 28.07
N ASN A 97 5.01 7.27 27.65
CA ASN A 97 6.02 8.03 28.38
C ASN A 97 5.57 8.34 29.81
N ALA A 98 4.34 8.85 29.99
CA ALA A 98 3.81 9.14 31.32
C ALA A 98 3.73 7.89 32.22
N LYS A 99 3.35 6.74 31.65
CA LYS A 99 3.34 5.46 32.38
C LYS A 99 4.75 4.97 32.72
N THR A 100 5.71 5.14 31.81
CA THR A 100 7.11 4.81 32.04
C THR A 100 7.67 5.64 33.19
N GLU A 101 7.48 6.96 33.18
CA GLU A 101 7.91 7.86 34.26
C GLU A 101 7.27 7.47 35.61
N ALA A 102 5.98 7.16 35.62
CA ALA A 102 5.28 6.69 36.82
C ALA A 102 5.86 5.37 37.36
N CYS A 103 6.15 4.42 36.48
CA CYS A 103 6.80 3.15 36.83
C CYS A 103 8.20 3.36 37.39
N GLU A 104 9.01 4.22 36.78
CA GLU A 104 10.37 4.54 37.23
C GLU A 104 10.36 5.14 38.64
N LYS A 105 9.44 6.09 38.89
CA LYS A 105 9.27 6.68 40.23
C LYS A 105 8.89 5.62 41.27
N LEU A 106 7.94 4.75 40.94
CA LEU A 106 7.49 3.68 41.84
C LEU A 106 8.63 2.69 42.12
N LEU A 107 9.46 2.37 41.12
CA LEU A 107 10.65 1.54 41.29
C LEU A 107 11.68 2.18 42.23
N ALA A 108 11.90 3.49 42.11
CA ALA A 108 12.79 4.24 43.00
C ALA A 108 12.31 4.20 44.46
N GLU A 109 11.01 4.45 44.68
CA GLU A 109 10.39 4.38 46.02
C GLU A 109 10.52 2.98 46.65
N ILE A 110 10.31 1.92 45.86
CA ILE A 110 10.52 0.53 46.30
C ILE A 110 11.98 0.29 46.70
N ASN A 111 12.93 0.75 45.89
CA ASN A 111 14.36 0.58 46.17
C ASN A 111 14.81 1.32 47.43
N GLU A 112 14.31 2.53 47.65
CA GLU A 112 14.55 3.27 48.89
C GLU A 112 13.95 2.55 50.10
N ALA A 113 12.68 2.12 50.01
CA ALA A 113 12.02 1.40 51.09
C ALA A 113 12.77 0.10 51.43
N LYS A 114 13.23 -0.63 50.42
CA LYS A 114 14.05 -1.84 50.59
C LYS A 114 15.38 -1.55 51.26
N THR A 115 16.06 -0.46 50.89
CA THR A 115 17.32 -0.02 51.52
C THR A 115 17.10 0.34 53.00
N ARG A 116 16.09 1.18 53.29
CA ARG A 116 15.72 1.54 54.67
C ARG A 116 15.37 0.31 55.52
N ALA A 117 14.60 -0.63 54.98
CA ALA A 117 14.24 -1.87 55.66
C ALA A 117 15.48 -2.74 55.96
N SER A 118 16.43 -2.82 55.02
CA SER A 118 17.68 -3.56 55.21
C SER A 118 18.55 -2.94 56.31
N GLU A 119 18.72 -1.61 56.30
CA GLU A 119 19.44 -0.88 57.34
C GLU A 119 18.82 -1.05 58.72
N GLN A 120 17.49 -0.94 58.80
CA GLN A 120 16.77 -1.15 60.06
C GLN A 120 16.94 -2.59 60.56
N LYS A 121 16.86 -3.58 59.67
CA LYS A 121 17.10 -4.99 60.02
C LYS A 121 18.52 -5.22 60.54
N LYS A 122 19.52 -4.55 59.96
CA LYS A 122 20.91 -4.58 60.44
C LYS A 122 21.04 -3.97 61.84
N LYS A 123 20.49 -2.77 62.06
CA LYS A 123 20.49 -2.09 63.38
C LYS A 123 19.81 -2.91 64.48
N VAL A 124 18.66 -3.51 64.18
CA VAL A 124 17.96 -4.40 65.12
C VAL A 124 18.82 -5.63 65.43
N GLY A 125 19.43 -6.24 64.41
CA GLY A 125 20.33 -7.37 64.60
C GLY A 125 21.55 -7.05 65.46
N GLU A 126 22.16 -5.88 65.30
CA GLU A 126 23.28 -5.40 66.11
C GLU A 126 22.87 -5.16 67.56
N LYS A 127 21.77 -4.43 67.80
CA LYS A 127 21.24 -4.21 69.15
C LYS A 127 20.88 -5.50 69.86
N SER A 128 20.28 -6.47 69.18
CA SER A 128 19.96 -7.76 69.80
C SER A 128 21.20 -8.52 70.24
N LYS A 129 22.30 -8.46 69.47
CA LYS A 129 23.59 -9.05 69.87
C LYS A 129 24.18 -8.33 71.07
N GLU A 130 24.12 -7.00 71.11
CA GLU A 130 24.61 -6.20 72.22
C GLU A 130 23.84 -6.48 73.52
N VAL A 131 22.51 -6.50 73.46
CA VAL A 131 21.65 -6.87 74.60
C VAL A 131 21.96 -8.28 75.11
N GLU A 132 22.20 -9.24 74.21
CA GLU A 132 22.57 -10.61 74.58
C GLU A 132 23.93 -10.66 75.29
N ILE A 133 24.94 -9.94 74.78
CA ILE A 133 26.26 -9.83 75.42
C ILE A 133 26.15 -9.18 76.81
N GLN A 134 25.34 -8.13 76.93
CA GLN A 134 25.14 -7.41 78.18
C GLN A 134 24.44 -8.29 79.23
N ARG A 135 23.41 -9.02 78.81
CA ARG A 135 22.74 -10.03 79.64
C ARG A 135 23.69 -11.14 80.10
N GLN A 136 24.56 -11.64 79.22
CA GLN A 136 25.56 -12.64 79.57
C GLN A 136 26.63 -12.10 80.53
N SER A 137 27.00 -10.82 80.43
CA SER A 137 27.93 -10.17 81.34
C SER A 137 27.33 -9.93 82.73
N GLN A 138 26.04 -9.58 82.81
CA GLN A 138 25.32 -9.41 84.08
C GLN A 138 25.10 -10.73 84.83
N ASN A 139 24.93 -11.85 84.11
CA ASN A 139 24.79 -13.18 84.72
C ASN A 139 26.11 -13.81 85.20
N ARG A 140 27.27 -13.17 84.94
CA ARG A 140 28.60 -13.64 85.36
C ARG A 140 29.22 -12.80 86.49
N SER A 141 28.53 -11.75 86.96
CA SER A 141 28.81 -11.06 88.24
C SER A 141 27.87 -11.57 89.32
#